data_AF-A0A5S5CTF5-F1
#
_entry.id   AF-A0A5S5CTF5-F1
#
_cell.length_a   1.000
_cell.length_b   1.000
_cell.length_c   1.000
_cell.angle_alpha   90.00
_cell.angle_beta   90.00
_cell.angle_gamma   90.00
#
_symmetry.space_group_name_H-M   'P 1'
#
loop_
_entity.id
_entity.type
_entity.pdbx_description
1 polymer ?
#
loop_
_entity_poly.entity_id
_entity_poly.type
_entity_poly.pdbx_seq_one_letter_code
_entity_poly.pdbx_strand_id
1 'polypeptide(L)' 'MVALSVILFPPLLIAFLLVMERVEEPLRRPASPREVSEFLSTATPGEVETLASSGIRRALSRWRIRRHRGGRRSENPPLV' A
#
# COMPACT_ATOMS: atom_id res chain seq x y z
N MET A 1 -21.69 7.25 -40.55
CA MET A 1 -20.45 6.98 -39.78
C MET A 1 -20.33 7.88 -38.55
N VAL A 2 -20.47 9.21 -38.66
CA VAL A 2 -20.34 10.16 -37.53
C VAL A 2 -21.35 9.92 -36.40
N ALA A 3 -22.63 9.67 -36.72
CA ALA A 3 -23.67 9.48 -35.70
C ALA A 3 -23.42 8.28 -34.77
N LEU A 4 -22.82 7.20 -35.31
CA LEU A 4 -22.46 6.02 -34.51
C LEU A 4 -21.36 6.36 -33.50
N SER A 5 -20.36 7.14 -33.91
CA SER A 5 -19.28 7.58 -33.02
C SER A 5 -19.80 8.45 -31.88
N VAL A 6 -20.74 9.35 -32.13
CA VAL A 6 -21.31 10.23 -31.09
C VAL A 6 -22.10 9.43 -30.04
N ILE A 7 -22.77 8.36 -30.45
CA ILE A 7 -23.53 7.49 -29.54
C ILE A 7 -22.60 6.55 -28.76
N LEU A 8 -21.57 6.02 -29.42
CA LEU A 8 -20.67 5.04 -28.83
C LEU A 8 -19.57 5.66 -27.96
N PHE A 9 -19.21 6.92 -28.20
CA PHE A 9 -18.12 7.59 -27.51
C PHE A 9 -18.39 7.81 -26.00
N PRO A 10 -19.57 8.30 -25.56
CA PRO A 10 -19.87 8.46 -24.14
C PRO A 10 -19.76 7.15 -23.32
N PRO A 11 -20.39 6.02 -23.71
CA PRO A 11 -20.22 4.77 -22.98
C PRO A 11 -18.80 4.20 -23.08
N LEU A 12 -18.08 4.43 -24.19
CA LEU A 12 -16.68 4.03 -24.33
C LEU A 12 -15.77 4.78 -23.35
N LEU A 13 -15.99 6.09 -23.15
CA LEU A 13 -15.27 6.88 -22.14
C LEU A 13 -15.57 6.40 -20.73
N ILE A 14 -16.85 6.16 -20.40
CA ILE A 14 -17.25 5.64 -19.08
C ILE A 14 -16.60 4.27 -18.85
N ALA A 15 -16.64 3.37 -19.84
CA ALA A 15 -15.98 2.07 -19.76
C ALA A 15 -14.46 2.22 -19.59
N PHE A 16 -13.82 3.16 -20.29
CA PHE A 16 -12.39 3.43 -20.14
C PHE A 16 -12.05 3.96 -18.75
N LEU A 17 -12.87 4.85 -18.17
CA LEU A 17 -12.70 5.36 -16.81
C LEU A 17 -12.90 4.26 -15.75
N LEU A 18 -13.88 3.37 -15.94
CA LEU A 18 -14.09 2.21 -15.09
C LEU A 18 -12.96 1.18 -15.24
N VAL A 19 -12.39 1.03 -16.45
CA VAL A 19 -11.21 0.20 -16.67
C VAL A 19 -9.97 0.83 -16.08
N MET A 20 -9.85 2.16 -16.07
CA MET A 20 -8.79 2.86 -15.34
C MET A 20 -8.81 2.53 -13.85
N GLU A 21 -9.98 2.31 -13.23
CA GLU A 21 -10.04 1.74 -11.88
C GLU A 21 -9.35 0.36 -11.82
N ARG A 22 -9.63 -0.51 -12.80
CA ARG A 22 -9.02 -1.84 -12.96
C ARG A 22 -7.53 -1.83 -13.38
N VAL A 23 -7.04 -0.75 -13.97
CA VAL A 23 -5.62 -0.51 -14.36
C VAL A 23 -4.87 0.24 -13.25
N GLU A 24 -5.58 0.97 -12.40
CA GLU A 24 -5.05 1.61 -11.19
C GLU A 24 -5.02 0.63 -10.00
N GLU A 25 -5.88 -0.39 -9.96
CA GLU A 25 -5.93 -1.41 -8.91
C GLU A 25 -4.60 -2.19 -8.72
N PRO A 26 -3.80 -2.51 -9.76
CA PRO A 26 -2.51 -3.15 -9.57
C PRO A 26 -1.38 -2.19 -9.16
N LEU A 27 -1.54 -0.87 -9.33
CA LEU A 27 -0.53 0.14 -8.96
C LEU A 27 -0.87 0.96 -7.72
N ARG A 28 -2.10 0.89 -7.22
CA ARG A 28 -2.52 1.46 -5.94
C ARG A 28 -2.48 0.43 -4.81
N ARG A 29 -1.28 -0.08 -4.53
CA ARG A 29 -0.88 -0.32 -3.12
C ARG A 29 0.09 0.76 -2.67
N PRO A 30 -0.31 2.07 -2.58
CA PRO A 30 0.33 2.90 -1.59
C PRO A 30 0.10 2.18 -0.26
N ALA A 31 1.12 2.14 0.59
CA ALA A 31 0.95 1.69 1.96
C ALA A 31 -0.34 2.29 2.50
N SER A 32 -1.27 1.45 2.95
CA SER A 32 -2.59 1.93 3.36
C SER A 32 -2.39 3.11 4.32
N PRO A 33 -3.19 4.19 4.27
CA PRO A 33 -3.06 5.30 5.22
C PRO A 33 -2.99 4.83 6.68
N ARG A 34 -3.67 3.71 6.95
CA ARG A 34 -3.62 2.93 8.20
C ARG A 34 -2.22 2.35 8.52
N GLU A 35 -1.55 1.73 7.55
CA GLU A 35 -0.17 1.26 7.69
C GLU A 35 0.81 2.41 7.94
N VAL A 36 0.60 3.56 7.29
CA VAL A 36 1.44 4.74 7.50
C VAL A 36 1.21 5.34 8.89
N SER A 37 -0.05 5.45 9.34
CA SER A 37 -0.35 5.94 10.69
C SER A 37 0.22 5.00 11.76
N GLU A 38 0.14 3.69 11.55
CA GLU A 38 0.67 2.70 12.47
C GLU A 38 2.20 2.66 12.47
N PHE A 39 2.83 2.87 11.31
CA PHE A 39 4.26 3.09 11.21
C PHE A 39 4.67 4.34 12.00
N LEU A 40 4.03 5.49 11.79
CA LEU A 40 4.38 6.71 12.54
C LEU A 40 4.19 6.57 14.05
N SER A 41 3.21 5.76 14.50
CA SER A 41 2.99 5.52 15.92
C SER A 41 3.94 4.49 16.55
N THR A 42 4.50 3.55 15.78
CA THR A 42 5.30 2.43 16.31
C THR A 42 6.74 2.36 15.76
N ALA A 43 7.11 3.25 14.84
CA ALA A 43 8.44 3.29 14.24
C ALA A 43 9.49 3.68 15.27
N THR A 44 10.63 2.99 15.20
CA THR A 44 11.80 3.32 16.04
C THR A 44 12.63 4.42 15.36
N PRO A 45 13.46 5.20 16.08
CA PRO A 45 14.24 6.29 15.50
C PRO A 45 15.06 5.90 14.25
N GLY A 46 15.67 4.71 14.21
CA GLY A 46 16.39 4.23 13.03
C GLY A 46 15.51 3.94 11.80
N GLU A 47 14.22 3.66 11.98
CA GLU A 47 13.25 3.54 10.86
C GLU A 47 12.81 4.91 10.35
N VAL A 48 12.68 5.90 11.24
CA VAL A 48 12.40 7.29 10.86
C VAL A 48 13.59 7.91 10.13
N GLU A 49 14.82 7.58 10.53
CA GLU A 49 16.02 7.97 9.78
C GLU A 49 16.06 7.31 8.39
N THR A 50 15.63 6.05 8.29
CA THR A 50 15.50 5.34 7.01
C THR A 50 14.41 5.98 6.14
N LEU A 51 13.32 6.44 6.75
CA LEU A 51 12.25 7.18 6.08
C LEU A 51 12.79 8.47 5.46
N ALA A 52 13.57 9.25 6.23
CA ALA A 52 14.13 10.52 5.80
C ALA A 52 15.22 10.36 4.72
N SER A 53 16.07 9.33 4.84
CA SER A 53 17.21 9.12 3.94
C SER A 53 16.88 8.31 2.67
N SER A 54 15.92 7.37 2.75
CA SER A 54 15.67 6.39 1.68
C SER A 54 14.20 6.24 1.27
N GLY A 55 13.29 6.96 1.93
CA GLY A 55 11.88 7.04 1.59
C GLY A 55 10.97 5.98 2.23
N ILE A 56 9.65 6.26 2.15
CA ILE A 56 8.56 5.49 2.79
C ILE A 56 8.60 3.99 2.46
N ARG A 57 8.88 3.63 1.20
CA ARG A 57 8.89 2.22 0.77
C ARG A 57 9.94 1.39 1.52
N ARG A 58 11.14 1.94 1.74
CA ARG A 58 12.25 1.25 2.40
C ARG A 58 12.06 1.20 3.92
N ALA A 59 11.51 2.25 4.50
CA ALA A 59 11.20 2.30 5.93
C ALA A 59 10.09 1.31 6.32
N LEU A 60 9.01 1.25 5.54
CA LEU A 60 7.89 0.32 5.78
C LEU A 60 8.26 -1.15 5.61
N SER A 61 9.12 -1.50 4.64
CA SER A 61 9.55 -2.89 4.48
C SER A 61 10.36 -3.36 5.70
N ARG A 62 11.25 -2.52 6.23
CA ARG A 62 12.03 -2.79 7.44
C ARG A 62 11.15 -2.96 8.67
N TRP A 63 10.19 -2.05 8.86
CA TRP A 63 9.22 -2.12 9.95
C TRP A 63 8.33 -3.36 9.90
N ARG A 64 7.81 -3.69 8.71
CA ARG A 64 7.00 -4.90 8.51
C ARG A 64 7.77 -6.16 8.88
N ILE A 65 9.04 -6.27 8.48
CA ILE A 65 9.91 -7.39 8.84
C ILE A 65 10.09 -7.48 10.36
N ARG A 66 10.26 -6.35 11.06
CA ARG A 66 10.37 -6.33 12.52
C ARG A 66 9.07 -6.75 13.21
N ARG A 67 7.91 -6.23 12.79
CA ARG A 67 6.61 -6.69 13.31
C ARG A 67 6.39 -8.20 13.13
N HIS A 68 6.71 -8.73 11.94
CA HIS A 68 6.51 -10.15 11.65
C HIS A 68 7.51 -11.06 12.39
N ARG A 69 8.72 -10.58 12.69
CA ARG A 69 9.69 -11.31 13.51
C ARG A 69 9.44 -11.18 15.01
N GLY A 70 8.86 -10.08 15.47
CA GLY A 70 8.49 -9.85 16.87
C GLY A 70 7.30 -10.68 17.34
N GLY A 71 6.37 -11.04 16.46
CA GLY A 71 5.20 -11.87 16.79
C GLY A 71 5.51 -13.34 17.12
N ARG A 72 6.70 -13.85 16.77
CA ARG A 72 7.11 -15.24 17.09
C ARG A 72 7.82 -15.40 18.44
N ARG A 73 8.01 -14.33 19.20
CA ARG A 73 8.77 -14.36 20.47
C ARG A 73 7.90 -14.32 21.72
N SER A 74 6.58 -14.44 21.57
CA SER A 74 5.62 -14.41 22.68
C SER A 74 4.57 -15.52 22.56
N GLU A 75 4.99 -16.75 22.27
CA GLU A 75 4.21 -17.94 22.60
C GLU A 75 5.08 -18.86 23.46
N ASN A 76 4.82 -18.80 24.78
CA ASN A 76 5.14 -19.77 25.82
C ASN A 76 6.56 -20.35 25.91
N PRO A 77 7.35 -20.00 26.95
CA PRO A 77 8.26 -21.00 27.52
C PRO A 77 7.43 -22.10 28.21
N PRO A 78 7.62 -23.40 27.93
CA PRO A 78 7.20 -24.42 28.87
C PRO A 78 8.04 -24.24 30.14
N LEU A 79 7.41 -23.67 31.17
CA LEU A 79 7.91 -23.79 32.53
C LEU A 79 7.66 -25.25 32.96
N VAL A 80 8.76 -25.99 33.07
CA VAL A 80 9.01 -27.19 33.91
C VAL A 80 7.91 -28.24 34.01
#